data_AF-A0A9P4S9N1-F1
#
_entry.id   AF-A0A9P4S9N1-F1
#
_cell.length_a   1.000
_cell.length_b   1.000
_cell.length_c   1.000
_cell.angle_alpha   90.00
_cell.angle_beta   90.00
_cell.angle_gamma   90.00
#
_symmetry.space_group_name_H-M   'P 1'
#
loop_
_entity.id
_entity.type
_entity.pdbx_description
1 polymer ?
#
loop_
_entity_poly.entity_id
_entity_poly.type
_entity_poly.pdbx_seq_one_letter_code
_entity_poly.pdbx_strand_id
1 'polypeptide(L)'
;MSLDGATQQSVGPAQLGSFKCEHAGCIAPPFQTQYLLNSHANVHSQNRPHYCPVPNCPRGEGGKGFKRKNEMIRHGLVHDSPGYVCPFCPDREHKYPRPDNLQRHVRVHHVDKDKDDPALREVLAQRPEGGNRGRRRRAGAPQ
;
A
#
# COMPACT_ATOMS: atom_id res chain seq x y z
N MET A 1 -56.45 38.80 -9.54
CA MET A 1 -55.05 39.05 -9.96
C MET A 1 -54.19 38.60 -8.80
N SER A 2 -54.13 37.29 -8.55
CA SER A 2 -53.24 36.30 -9.18
C SER A 2 -51.81 36.46 -8.65
N LEU A 3 -51.38 35.38 -8.01
CA LEU A 3 -50.17 35.16 -7.23
C LEU A 3 -48.98 34.89 -8.18
N ASP A 4 -47.89 34.35 -7.63
CA ASP A 4 -46.68 33.82 -8.28
C ASP A 4 -45.50 34.83 -8.29
N GLY A 5 -44.50 34.79 -7.41
CA GLY A 5 -43.90 33.65 -6.71
C GLY A 5 -42.69 33.13 -7.48
N ALA A 6 -41.53 33.81 -7.39
CA ALA A 6 -40.30 33.39 -8.06
C ALA A 6 -39.18 33.08 -7.05
N THR A 7 -39.18 31.80 -6.66
CA THR A 7 -38.04 30.89 -6.46
C THR A 7 -36.88 31.30 -5.53
N GLN A 8 -36.86 30.64 -4.38
CA GLN A 8 -35.73 30.49 -3.49
C GLN A 8 -34.72 29.52 -4.14
N GLN A 9 -33.47 29.95 -4.36
CA GLN A 9 -32.39 29.03 -4.69
C GLN A 9 -32.01 28.25 -3.43
N SER A 10 -32.66 27.10 -3.27
CA SER A 10 -32.31 26.08 -2.30
C SER A 10 -30.98 25.45 -2.71
N VAL A 11 -29.91 25.83 -2.00
CA VAL A 11 -28.66 25.06 -1.99
C VAL A 11 -28.96 23.75 -1.26
N GLY A 12 -29.37 22.73 -2.03
CA GLY A 12 -29.68 21.40 -1.52
C GLY A 12 -28.43 20.69 -0.98
N PRO A 13 -28.58 19.72 -0.05
CA PRO A 13 -27.48 18.99 0.52
C PRO A 13 -26.78 18.18 -0.58
N ALA A 14 -25.45 18.09 -0.43
CA ALA A 14 -24.51 17.42 -1.32
C ALA A 14 -25.10 16.20 -2.04
N GLN A 15 -25.04 16.26 -3.36
CA GLN A 15 -25.30 15.14 -4.24
C GLN A 15 -24.43 13.97 -3.81
N LEU A 16 -25.02 12.98 -3.14
CA LEU A 16 -24.47 11.64 -2.95
C LEU A 16 -24.44 10.93 -4.32
N GLY A 17 -23.70 11.52 -5.25
CA GLY A 17 -23.40 10.99 -6.56
C GLY A 17 -22.27 10.00 -6.41
N SER A 18 -22.55 8.74 -6.71
CA SER A 18 -21.55 7.70 -6.84
C SER A 18 -20.44 8.15 -7.81
N PHE A 19 -19.18 8.25 -7.36
CA PHE A 19 -18.07 8.74 -8.17
C PHE A 19 -17.55 7.63 -9.08
N LYS A 20 -17.71 7.74 -10.41
CA LYS A 20 -17.31 6.70 -11.36
C LYS A 20 -15.99 7.05 -12.03
N CYS A 21 -15.21 6.03 -12.41
CA CYS A 21 -14.03 6.23 -13.22
C CYS A 21 -14.42 6.34 -14.70
N GLU A 22 -13.95 7.39 -15.37
CA GLU A 22 -14.23 7.66 -16.80
C GLU A 22 -13.11 7.13 -17.73
N HIS A 23 -12.12 6.42 -17.19
CA HIS A 23 -11.03 5.89 -17.99
C HIS A 23 -11.53 4.76 -18.89
N ALA A 24 -11.15 4.81 -20.18
CA ALA A 24 -11.58 3.85 -21.19
C ALA A 24 -11.27 2.40 -20.75
N GLY A 25 -12.28 1.53 -20.74
CA GLY A 25 -12.16 0.14 -20.33
C GLY A 25 -12.03 -0.10 -18.83
N CYS A 26 -12.18 0.93 -17.98
CA CYS A 26 -12.16 0.76 -16.54
C CYS A 26 -13.51 0.20 -16.04
N ILE A 27 -13.47 -0.99 -15.41
CA ILE A 27 -14.65 -1.67 -14.84
C ILE A 27 -14.79 -1.44 -13.33
N ALA A 28 -14.08 -0.45 -12.77
CA ALA A 28 -14.09 -0.21 -11.34
C ALA A 28 -15.50 0.19 -10.87
N PRO A 29 -15.98 -0.38 -9.74
CA PRO A 29 -17.26 0.02 -9.18
C PRO A 29 -17.23 1.49 -8.77
N PRO A 30 -18.38 2.15 -8.72
CA PRO A 30 -18.47 3.52 -8.23
C PRO A 30 -17.90 3.67 -6.81
N PHE A 31 -17.15 4.73 -6.59
CA PHE A 31 -16.58 5.08 -5.31
C PHE A 31 -17.56 5.93 -4.49
N GLN A 32 -17.53 5.73 -3.17
CA GLN A 32 -18.38 6.47 -2.23
C GLN A 32 -17.91 7.91 -2.02
N THR A 33 -16.64 8.22 -2.31
CA THR A 33 -16.07 9.56 -2.12
C THR A 33 -15.15 9.95 -3.28
N GLN A 34 -15.05 11.25 -3.52
CA GLN A 34 -14.13 11.81 -4.52
C GLN A 34 -12.66 11.48 -4.20
N TYR A 35 -12.29 11.39 -2.91
CA TYR A 35 -10.95 10.98 -2.48
C TYR A 35 -10.60 9.57 -2.98
N LEU A 36 -11.54 8.63 -2.89
CA LEU A 36 -11.32 7.26 -3.37
C LEU A 36 -11.19 7.21 -4.89
N LEU A 37 -12.02 7.96 -5.63
CA LEU A 37 -11.89 8.08 -7.08
C LEU A 37 -10.54 8.70 -7.49
N ASN A 38 -10.11 9.77 -6.84
CA ASN A 38 -8.82 10.41 -7.12
C ASN A 38 -7.64 9.48 -6.80
N SER A 39 -7.72 8.77 -5.66
CA SER A 39 -6.76 7.72 -5.32
C SER A 39 -6.71 6.61 -6.38
N HIS A 40 -7.88 6.20 -6.88
CA HIS A 40 -8.00 5.23 -7.96
C HIS A 40 -7.43 5.74 -9.28
N ALA A 41 -7.62 7.00 -9.67
CA ALA A 41 -7.12 7.54 -10.93
C ALA A 41 -5.59 7.32 -11.14
N ASN A 42 -4.82 7.19 -10.05
CA ASN A 42 -3.41 6.81 -10.09
C ASN A 42 -3.15 5.44 -10.73
N VAL A 43 -4.13 4.53 -10.79
CA VAL A 43 -3.98 3.24 -11.48
C VAL A 43 -3.82 3.44 -12.99
N HIS A 44 -4.46 4.46 -13.54
CA HIS A 44 -4.38 4.84 -14.95
C HIS A 44 -3.14 5.70 -15.26
N SER A 45 -2.68 6.45 -14.27
CA SER A 45 -1.42 7.18 -14.39
C SER A 45 -0.24 6.21 -14.49
N GLN A 46 0.58 6.38 -15.53
CA GLN A 46 1.88 5.72 -15.63
C GLN A 46 3.00 6.54 -14.95
N ASN A 47 2.67 7.70 -14.35
CA ASN A 47 3.65 8.51 -13.65
C ASN A 47 4.15 7.77 -12.41
N ARG A 48 5.48 7.61 -12.33
CA ARG A 48 6.15 6.88 -11.25
C ARG A 48 7.26 7.75 -10.67
N PRO A 49 6.92 8.82 -9.94
CA PRO A 49 7.87 9.84 -9.53
C PRO A 49 8.84 9.39 -8.43
N HIS A 50 8.69 8.16 -7.93
CA HIS A 50 9.50 7.63 -6.84
C HIS A 50 10.37 6.50 -7.34
N TYR A 51 11.68 6.61 -7.13
CA TYR A 51 12.67 5.64 -7.61
C TYR A 51 13.47 5.06 -6.45
N CYS A 52 13.94 3.83 -6.61
CA CYS A 52 14.85 3.21 -5.65
C CYS A 52 16.22 3.89 -5.70
N PRO A 53 16.81 4.30 -4.57
CA PRO A 53 18.12 4.95 -4.56
C PRO A 53 19.30 3.97 -4.74
N VAL A 54 19.04 2.66 -4.80
CA VAL A 54 20.09 1.64 -4.91
C VAL A 54 20.60 1.57 -6.35
N PRO A 55 21.92 1.67 -6.59
CA PRO A 55 22.50 1.60 -7.93
C PRO A 55 22.24 0.25 -8.57
N ASN A 56 22.03 0.23 -9.90
CA ASN A 56 21.68 -0.95 -10.69
C ASN A 56 20.37 -1.65 -10.27
N CYS A 57 19.53 -1.01 -9.45
CA CYS A 57 18.20 -1.52 -9.19
C CYS A 57 17.30 -1.30 -10.42
N PRO A 58 16.58 -2.32 -10.92
CA PRO A 58 15.65 -2.16 -12.06
C PRO A 58 14.47 -1.22 -11.76
N ARG A 59 14.32 -0.80 -10.50
CA ARG A 59 13.34 0.18 -10.03
C ARG A 59 13.97 1.51 -9.59
N GLY A 60 15.25 1.72 -9.87
CA GLY A 60 15.96 2.98 -9.68
C GLY A 60 15.67 3.99 -10.78
N GLU A 61 16.41 5.11 -10.76
CA GLU A 61 16.30 6.17 -11.77
C GLU A 61 16.59 5.60 -13.17
N GLY A 62 15.72 5.92 -14.14
CA GLY A 62 15.75 5.30 -15.48
C GLY A 62 15.11 3.90 -15.57
N GLY A 63 14.69 3.33 -14.44
CA GLY A 63 13.97 2.05 -14.36
C GLY A 63 12.46 2.20 -14.25
N LYS A 64 11.82 1.12 -13.75
CA LYS A 64 10.35 1.07 -13.64
C LYS A 64 9.76 1.97 -12.58
N GLY A 65 10.51 2.48 -11.61
CA GLY A 65 10.02 3.32 -10.51
C GLY A 65 8.78 2.80 -9.74
N PHE A 66 8.15 3.69 -8.98
CA PHE A 66 6.99 3.45 -8.14
C PHE A 66 5.96 4.57 -8.27
N LYS A 67 4.68 4.20 -8.22
CA LYS A 67 3.57 5.16 -8.20
C LYS A 67 3.46 5.89 -6.87
N ARG A 68 3.81 5.23 -5.76
CA ARG A 68 3.69 5.79 -4.40
C ARG A 68 5.00 5.72 -3.62
N LYS A 69 5.31 6.75 -2.84
CA LYS A 69 6.50 6.81 -1.96
C LYS A 69 6.58 5.62 -1.00
N ASN A 70 5.46 5.22 -0.41
CA ASN A 70 5.39 4.10 0.52
C ASN A 70 5.74 2.75 -0.13
N GLU A 71 5.52 2.59 -1.44
CA GLU A 71 5.90 1.37 -2.16
C GLU A 71 7.41 1.32 -2.38
N MET A 72 8.02 2.45 -2.72
CA MET A 72 9.48 2.60 -2.82
C MET A 72 10.16 2.32 -1.48
N ILE A 73 9.67 2.91 -0.38
CA ILE A 73 10.24 2.70 0.97
C ILE A 73 10.15 1.21 1.38
N ARG A 74 9.02 0.54 1.09
CA ARG A 74 8.88 -0.89 1.37
C ARG A 74 9.75 -1.75 0.47
N HIS A 75 9.98 -1.35 -0.78
CA HIS A 75 10.91 -2.04 -1.67
C HIS A 75 12.35 -2.00 -1.16
N GLY A 76 12.77 -0.92 -0.50
CA GLY A 76 14.11 -0.83 0.08
C GLY A 76 14.48 -2.04 0.94
N LEU A 77 13.49 -2.68 1.59
CA LEU A 77 13.69 -3.92 2.35
C LEU A 77 14.20 -5.08 1.50
N VAL A 78 14.00 -5.09 0.19
CA VAL A 78 14.57 -6.14 -0.70
C VAL A 78 16.10 -6.07 -0.76
N HIS A 79 16.68 -4.90 -0.49
CA HIS A 79 18.13 -4.70 -0.52
C HIS A 79 18.78 -4.88 0.86
N ASP A 80 18.03 -4.59 1.92
CA ASP A 80 18.56 -4.51 3.29
C ASP A 80 18.10 -5.69 4.17
N SER A 81 17.01 -6.38 3.81
CA SER A 81 16.45 -7.45 4.63
C SER A 81 17.24 -8.75 4.46
N PRO A 82 17.75 -9.37 5.55
CA PRO A 82 18.21 -10.77 5.54
C PRO A 82 17.13 -11.77 5.08
N GLY A 83 15.86 -11.32 5.04
CA GLY A 83 14.71 -12.09 4.62
C GLY A 83 14.19 -13.01 5.72
N TYR A 84 12.91 -13.35 5.61
CA TYR A 84 12.22 -14.30 6.47
C TYR A 84 12.16 -15.66 5.76
N VAL A 85 12.49 -16.75 6.43
CA VAL A 85 12.47 -18.10 5.85
C VAL A 85 11.28 -18.87 6.39
N CYS A 86 10.52 -19.54 5.52
CA CYS A 86 9.39 -20.35 5.98
C CYS A 86 9.89 -21.53 6.83
N PRO A 87 9.44 -21.68 8.09
CA PRO A 87 9.93 -22.75 8.95
C PRO A 87 9.37 -24.14 8.57
N PHE A 88 8.30 -24.18 7.77
CA PHE A 88 7.56 -25.39 7.39
C PHE A 88 7.93 -25.92 6.00
N CYS A 89 8.68 -25.15 5.20
CA CYS A 89 9.21 -25.64 3.94
C CYS A 89 10.40 -26.57 4.19
N PRO A 90 10.51 -27.71 3.48
CA PRO A 90 11.64 -28.63 3.63
C PRO A 90 12.96 -28.00 3.20
N ASP A 91 12.98 -27.30 2.07
CA ASP A 91 14.23 -26.76 1.50
C ASP A 91 14.71 -25.48 2.19
N ARG A 92 13.81 -24.70 2.82
CA ARG A 92 14.13 -23.42 3.50
C ARG A 92 14.94 -22.42 2.64
N GLU A 93 15.01 -22.60 1.34
CA GLU A 93 15.80 -21.77 0.42
C GLU A 93 15.14 -20.41 0.13
N HIS A 94 13.81 -20.36 0.22
CA HIS A 94 13.05 -19.16 -0.14
C HIS A 94 13.03 -18.14 1.01
N LYS A 95 13.71 -17.02 0.78
CA LYS A 95 13.73 -15.85 1.65
C LYS A 95 12.71 -14.81 1.20
N TYR A 96 11.75 -14.51 2.08
CA TYR A 96 10.76 -13.47 1.86
C TYR A 96 11.31 -12.15 2.42
N PRO A 97 11.46 -11.08 1.63
CA PRO A 97 12.01 -9.80 2.13
C PRO A 97 11.10 -9.10 3.15
N ARG A 98 9.84 -9.55 3.29
CA ARG A 98 8.82 -8.93 4.14
C ARG A 98 7.98 -9.98 4.88
N PRO A 99 7.53 -9.68 6.12
CA PRO A 99 6.80 -10.62 6.95
C PRO A 99 5.42 -10.98 6.37
N ASP A 100 4.71 -10.02 5.78
CA ASP A 100 3.40 -10.26 5.18
C ASP A 100 3.45 -11.13 3.91
N ASN A 101 4.60 -11.19 3.24
CA ASN A 101 4.80 -12.11 2.13
C ASN A 101 4.97 -13.54 2.64
N LEU A 102 5.76 -13.73 3.71
CA LEU A 102 5.91 -15.04 4.35
C LEU A 102 4.57 -15.53 4.92
N GLN A 103 3.85 -14.68 5.66
CA GLN A 103 2.54 -15.05 6.22
C GLN A 103 1.54 -15.46 5.15
N ARG A 104 1.55 -14.78 3.99
CA ARG A 104 0.70 -15.16 2.86
C ARG A 104 1.12 -16.51 2.28
N HIS A 105 2.42 -16.75 2.12
CA HIS A 105 2.93 -18.02 1.65
C HIS A 105 2.50 -19.17 2.58
N VAL A 106 2.69 -19.02 3.90
CA VAL A 106 2.25 -20.03 4.89
C VAL A 106 0.75 -20.29 4.77
N ARG A 107 -0.07 -19.24 4.71
CA ARG A 107 -1.53 -19.40 4.57
C ARG A 107 -1.93 -20.21 3.33
N VAL A 108 -1.19 -20.10 2.23
CA VAL A 108 -1.54 -20.74 0.95
C VAL A 108 -0.92 -22.14 0.81
N HIS A 109 0.32 -22.34 1.29
CA HIS A 109 1.07 -23.58 1.10
C HIS A 109 1.11 -24.49 2.33
N HIS A 110 0.80 -23.94 3.51
CA HIS A 110 0.80 -24.64 4.80
C HIS A 110 -0.55 -24.39 5.49
N VAL A 111 -1.63 -24.80 4.84
CA VAL A 111 -3.02 -24.57 5.29
C VAL A 111 -3.34 -25.22 6.63
N ASP A 112 -2.56 -26.22 7.04
CA ASP A 112 -2.63 -26.89 8.34
C ASP A 112 -1.96 -26.09 9.48
N LYS A 113 -1.22 -25.02 9.16
CA LYS A 113 -0.52 -24.19 10.14
C LYS A 113 -1.30 -22.93 10.46
N ASP A 114 -1.40 -22.64 11.76
CA ASP A 114 -2.02 -21.40 12.22
C ASP A 114 -1.04 -20.22 12.17
N LYS A 115 -1.58 -19.01 12.03
CA LYS A 115 -0.82 -17.76 12.07
C LYS A 115 -0.10 -17.53 13.41
N ASP A 116 -0.59 -18.13 14.48
CA ASP A 116 -0.05 -18.05 15.84
C ASP A 116 0.91 -19.22 16.16
N ASP A 117 1.25 -20.06 15.19
CA ASP A 117 2.23 -21.14 15.34
C ASP A 117 3.56 -20.61 15.90
N PRO A 118 4.14 -21.24 16.94
CA PRO A 118 5.32 -20.73 17.61
C PRO A 118 6.53 -20.62 16.68
N ALA A 119 6.71 -21.55 15.72
CA ALA A 119 7.82 -21.50 14.78
C ALA A 119 7.66 -20.32 13.79
N LEU A 120 6.43 -20.05 13.35
CA LEU A 120 6.15 -18.87 12.51
C LEU A 120 6.37 -17.58 13.30
N ARG A 121 5.92 -17.52 14.55
CA ARG A 121 6.12 -16.35 15.42
C ARG A 121 7.59 -16.07 15.68
N GLU A 122 8.40 -17.10 15.92
CA GLU A 122 9.84 -16.98 16.09
C GLU A 122 10.51 -16.37 14.85
N VAL A 123 10.22 -16.91 13.65
CA VAL A 123 10.75 -16.36 12.40
C VAL A 123 10.34 -14.90 12.20
N LEU A 124 9.07 -14.56 12.47
CA LEU A 124 8.58 -13.19 12.31
C LEU A 124 9.14 -12.23 13.36
N ALA A 125 9.53 -12.73 14.54
CA ALA A 125 10.17 -11.98 15.60
C ALA A 125 11.66 -11.71 15.34
N GLN A 126 12.29 -12.43 14.39
CA GLN A 126 13.62 -12.11 13.89
C GLN A 126 13.55 -10.75 13.20
N ARG A 127 13.82 -9.69 13.97
CA ARG A 127 13.89 -8.32 13.46
C ARG A 127 15.14 -8.23 12.57
N PRO A 128 14.99 -7.85 11.30
CA PRO A 128 16.16 -7.55 10.49
C PRO A 128 16.86 -6.34 11.13
N GLU A 129 18.07 -6.56 11.61
CA GLU A 129 19.00 -5.53 12.10
C GLU A 129 19.46 -4.70 10.90
N GLY A 130 18.64 -3.75 10.49
CA GLY A 130 18.91 -2.92 9.31
C GLY A 130 17.70 -2.06 8.97
N GLY A 131 17.93 -0.77 8.72
CA GLY A 131 16.89 0.19 8.39
C GLY A 131 16.51 1.08 9.56
N ASN A 132 17.39 2.05 9.81
CA ASN A 132 17.18 3.25 10.60
C ASN A 132 15.88 3.98 10.17
N ARG A 133 14.72 3.51 10.62
CA ARG A 133 13.50 4.30 10.66
C ARG A 133 13.38 4.80 12.08
N GLY A 134 14.18 5.83 12.36
CA GLY A 134 13.91 6.74 13.44
C GLY A 134 12.41 7.05 13.43
N ARG A 135 11.71 6.47 14.41
CA ARG A 135 10.44 6.97 14.87
C ARG A 135 10.73 8.43 15.17
N ARG A 136 10.34 9.35 14.27
CA ARG A 136 10.22 10.76 14.61
C ARG A 136 9.17 10.79 15.71
N ARG A 137 9.60 10.57 16.95
CA ARG A 137 8.90 11.03 18.13
C ARG A 137 8.74 12.53 17.84
N ARG A 138 7.50 13.01 17.76
CA ARG A 138 7.27 14.44 17.92
C ARG A 138 7.86 14.76 19.29
N ALA A 139 9.07 15.29 19.31
CA ALA A 139 9.56 16.00 20.47
C ALA A 139 8.60 17.18 20.61
N GLY A 140 7.88 17.24 21.73
CA GLY A 140 7.14 18.43 22.10
C GLY A 140 8.13 19.59 22.16
N ALA A 141 7.79 20.69 21.51
CA ALA A 141 8.49 21.95 21.70
C ALA A 141 8.23 22.43 23.13
N PRO A 142 9.26 22.87 23.87
CA PRO A 142 9.05 23.60 25.12
C PRO A 142 8.63 25.04 24.80
N GLN A 143 7.62 25.54 25.49
CA GLN A 143 7.47 26.96 25.80
C GLN A 143 7.62 27.10 27.32
#